data_AF-A0A969VHF5-F1
#
_entry.id   AF-A0A969VHF5-F1
#
_cell.length_a   1.000
_cell.length_b   1.000
_cell.length_c   1.000
_cell.angle_alpha   90.00
_cell.angle_beta   90.00
_cell.angle_gamma   90.00
#
_symmetry.space_group_name_H-M   'P 1'
#
loop_
_entity.id
_entity.type
_entity.pdbx_description
1 polymer ?
#
loop_
_entity_poly.entity_id
_entity_poly.type
_entity_poly.pdbx_seq_one_letter_code
_entity_poly.pdbx_strand_id
1 'polypeptide(L)'
;MQWKQSTNFPYKSWRTLLLTTLLITTLVMSVRRLGILQKWELQAYDQLMRSRLDEPPNQRLLVVGIKETDFALPEQQNRKGSLADSALDKLLTKLQPHQPRVIGLDIFRDFPVNPEQQQLKNSSVK
;
A
#
# COMPACT_ATOMS: atom_id res chain seq x y z
N MET A 1 48.69 17.58 -47.48
CA MET A 1 47.46 17.97 -46.77
C MET A 1 47.69 17.70 -45.28
N GLN A 2 48.21 18.70 -44.55
CA GLN A 2 48.64 18.55 -43.15
C GLN A 2 47.59 19.18 -42.24
N TRP A 3 46.96 18.36 -41.40
CA TRP A 3 46.01 18.83 -40.39
C TRP A 3 46.77 19.28 -39.16
N LYS A 4 46.75 20.59 -38.88
CA LYS A 4 47.36 21.17 -37.67
C LYS A 4 46.30 21.22 -36.56
N GLN A 5 46.32 20.24 -35.67
CA GLN A 5 45.47 20.24 -34.48
C GLN A 5 46.03 21.25 -33.47
N SER A 6 45.39 22.41 -33.36
CA SER A 6 45.67 23.40 -32.32
C SER A 6 44.76 23.14 -31.12
N THR A 7 45.09 22.16 -30.28
CA THR A 7 44.48 22.04 -28.94
C THR A 7 45.27 22.88 -27.93
N ASN A 8 45.25 24.19 -28.12
CA ASN A 8 45.63 25.12 -27.07
C ASN A 8 44.45 25.23 -26.11
N PHE A 9 44.28 24.26 -25.20
CA PHE A 9 43.42 24.45 -24.04
C PHE A 9 44.17 25.37 -23.08
N PRO A 10 43.77 26.64 -22.92
CA PRO A 10 44.40 27.50 -21.94
C PRO A 10 44.19 26.84 -20.58
N TYR A 11 45.25 26.62 -19.80
CA TYR A 11 45.21 26.00 -18.47
C TYR A 11 44.20 26.65 -17.50
N LYS A 12 43.78 27.90 -17.81
CA LYS A 12 42.66 28.62 -17.17
C LYS A 12 41.30 27.92 -17.34
N SER A 13 41.08 27.21 -18.45
CA SER A 13 39.83 26.52 -18.81
C SER A 13 39.59 25.25 -18.00
N TRP A 14 40.63 24.47 -17.67
CA TRP A 14 40.44 23.26 -16.86
C TRP A 14 39.97 23.61 -15.44
N ARG A 15 40.56 24.63 -14.82
CA ARG A 15 40.14 25.10 -13.49
C ARG A 15 38.68 25.56 -13.48
N THR A 16 38.25 26.30 -14.51
CA THR A 16 36.84 26.69 -14.63
C THR A 16 35.92 25.49 -14.84
N LEU A 17 36.33 24.50 -15.65
CA LEU A 17 35.54 23.28 -15.85
C LEU A 17 35.40 22.46 -14.56
N LEU A 18 36.48 22.30 -13.80
CA LEU A 18 36.42 21.62 -12.49
C LEU A 18 35.52 22.37 -11.50
N LEU A 19 35.63 23.70 -11.43
CA LEU A 19 34.79 24.50 -10.55
C LEU A 19 33.31 24.41 -10.95
N THR A 20 32.99 24.54 -12.23
CA THR A 20 31.61 24.45 -12.72
C THR A 20 31.01 23.07 -12.47
N THR A 21 31.74 21.99 -12.74
CA THR A 21 31.25 20.61 -12.50
C THR A 21 31.07 20.33 -11.01
N LEU A 22 32.00 20.77 -10.16
CA LEU A 22 31.88 20.64 -8.71
C LEU A 22 30.69 21.43 -8.16
N LEU A 23 30.48 22.66 -8.63
CA LEU A 23 29.33 23.49 -8.24
C LEU A 23 28.01 22.84 -8.63
N ILE A 24 27.87 22.41 -9.89
CA ILE A 24 26.65 21.76 -10.37
C ILE A 24 26.39 20.47 -9.58
N THR A 25 27.41 19.64 -9.37
CA THR A 25 27.29 18.39 -8.61
C THR A 25 26.82 18.66 -7.18
N THR A 26 27.43 19.65 -6.52
CA THR A 26 27.09 20.01 -5.14
C THR A 26 25.66 20.55 -5.04
N LEU A 27 25.25 21.38 -6.01
CA LEU A 27 23.90 21.92 -6.09
C LEU A 27 22.86 20.80 -6.26
N VAL A 28 23.08 19.90 -7.24
CA VAL A 28 22.18 18.77 -7.50
C VAL A 28 22.09 17.85 -6.28
N MET A 29 23.22 17.51 -5.66
CA MET A 29 23.25 16.68 -4.45
C MET A 29 22.52 17.35 -3.28
N SER A 30 22.66 18.66 -3.12
CA SER A 30 21.97 19.44 -2.08
C SER A 30 20.46 19.45 -2.29
N VAL A 31 20.00 19.76 -3.51
CA VAL A 31 18.57 19.73 -3.88
C VAL A 31 17.96 18.34 -3.65
N ARG A 32 18.68 17.29 -4.05
CA ARG A 32 18.27 15.90 -3.85
C ARG A 32 18.20 15.54 -2.36
N ARG A 33 19.19 15.94 -1.56
CA ARG A 33 19.23 15.66 -0.12
C ARG A 33 18.15 16.42 0.67
N LEU A 34 17.83 17.63 0.24
CA LEU A 34 16.78 18.45 0.86
C LEU A 34 15.36 18.01 0.47
N GLY A 35 15.22 17.06 -0.46
CA GLY A 35 13.90 16.54 -0.86
C GLY A 35 13.01 17.59 -1.52
N ILE A 36 13.59 18.63 -2.14
CA ILE A 36 12.81 19.73 -2.74
C ILE A 36 11.88 19.20 -3.84
N LEU A 37 12.35 18.24 -4.62
CA LEU A 37 11.57 17.59 -5.67
C LEU A 37 10.54 16.59 -5.13
N GLN A 38 10.68 16.13 -3.89
CA GLN A 38 9.80 15.10 -3.31
C GLN A 38 8.34 15.54 -3.27
N LYS A 39 8.06 16.83 -2.99
CA LYS A 39 6.68 17.34 -2.98
C LYS A 39 6.03 17.26 -4.37
N TRP A 40 6.77 17.65 -5.40
CA TRP A 40 6.30 17.62 -6.79
C TRP A 40 6.11 16.19 -7.28
N GLU A 41 7.01 15.28 -6.90
CA GLU A 41 6.91 13.86 -7.20
C GLU A 41 5.64 13.25 -6.60
N LEU A 42 5.35 13.53 -5.33
CA LEU A 42 4.15 13.04 -4.66
C LEU A 42 2.87 13.59 -5.30
N GLN A 43 2.84 14.89 -5.61
CA GLN A 43 1.69 15.48 -6.30
C GLN A 43 1.48 14.88 -7.70
N ALA A 44 2.55 14.66 -8.46
CA ALA A 44 2.47 14.02 -9.77
C ALA A 44 1.98 12.56 -9.64
N TYR A 45 2.48 11.83 -8.65
CA TYR A 45 2.05 10.46 -8.37
C TYR A 45 0.56 10.39 -8.00
N ASP A 46 0.09 11.26 -7.12
CA ASP A 46 -1.32 11.34 -6.72
C ASP A 46 -2.22 11.62 -7.93
N GLN A 47 -1.80 12.55 -8.81
CA GLN A 47 -2.53 12.87 -10.02
C GLN A 47 -2.60 11.69 -10.99
N LEU A 48 -1.48 10.98 -11.17
CA LEU A 48 -1.44 9.77 -12.00
C LEU A 48 -2.32 8.67 -11.42
N MET A 49 -2.33 8.49 -10.10
CA MET A 49 -3.18 7.50 -9.45
C MET A 49 -4.66 7.82 -9.65
N ARG A 50 -5.06 9.09 -9.52
CA ARG A 50 -6.44 9.55 -9.79
C ARG A 50 -6.86 9.41 -11.25
N SER A 51 -5.91 9.45 -12.18
CA SER A 51 -6.18 9.30 -13.61
C SER A 51 -6.37 7.84 -14.05
N ARG A 52 -6.14 6.87 -13.15
CA ARG A 52 -6.45 5.47 -13.43
C ARG A 52 -7.96 5.31 -13.59
N LEU A 53 -8.37 4.58 -14.62
CA LEU A 53 -9.76 4.19 -14.76
C LEU A 53 -10.16 3.27 -13.61
N ASP A 54 -11.42 3.38 -13.18
CA ASP A 54 -11.99 2.49 -12.18
C ASP A 54 -11.87 1.04 -12.64
N GLU A 55 -11.06 0.26 -11.92
CA GLU A 55 -10.94 -1.17 -12.17
C GLU A 55 -12.25 -1.86 -11.75
N PRO A 56 -12.85 -2.69 -12.63
CA PRO A 56 -14.07 -3.39 -12.28
C PRO A 56 -13.81 -4.34 -11.09
N PRO A 57 -14.82 -4.60 -10.24
CA PRO A 57 -14.69 -5.53 -9.14
C PRO A 57 -14.17 -6.88 -9.63
N ASN A 58 -13.10 -7.36 -9.01
CA ASN A 58 -12.53 -8.65 -9.39
C ASN A 58 -13.50 -9.77 -9.02
N GLN A 59 -14.02 -10.49 -10.02
CA GLN A 59 -15.01 -11.57 -9.84
C GLN A 59 -14.49 -12.75 -8.99
N ARG A 60 -13.18 -12.83 -8.74
CA ARG A 60 -12.57 -13.87 -7.91
C ARG A 60 -12.54 -13.52 -6.42
N LEU A 61 -12.84 -12.28 -6.06
CA LEU A 61 -12.80 -11.78 -4.70
C LEU A 61 -14.22 -11.46 -4.24
N LEU A 62 -14.63 -12.08 -3.14
CA LEU A 62 -15.87 -11.75 -2.45
C LEU A 62 -15.52 -10.91 -1.21
N VAL A 63 -16.00 -9.68 -1.18
CA VAL A 63 -15.86 -8.79 -0.01
C VAL A 63 -17.21 -8.74 0.71
N VAL A 64 -17.20 -9.12 1.98
CA VAL A 64 -18.37 -9.01 2.86
C VAL A 64 -18.11 -7.90 3.86
N GLY A 65 -18.75 -6.74 3.63
CA GLY A 65 -18.68 -5.60 4.54
C GLY A 65 -19.81 -5.64 5.56
N ILE A 66 -19.56 -5.05 6.74
CA ILE A 66 -20.55 -4.88 7.80
C ILE A 66 -20.82 -3.38 7.93
N LYS A 67 -22.09 -2.99 7.94
CA LYS A 67 -22.54 -1.62 8.15
C LYS A 67 -23.15 -1.44 9.54
N GLU A 68 -23.30 -0.20 9.97
CA GLU A 68 -23.91 0.14 11.26
C GLU A 68 -25.35 -0.37 11.37
N THR A 69 -26.08 -0.39 10.26
CA THR A 69 -27.44 -0.94 10.18
C THR A 69 -27.51 -2.43 10.49
N ASP A 70 -26.42 -3.16 10.23
CA ASP A 70 -26.37 -4.61 10.42
C ASP A 70 -26.23 -4.97 11.90
N PHE A 71 -25.92 -4.01 12.79
CA PHE A 71 -25.86 -4.24 14.24
C PHE A 71 -27.22 -4.50 14.86
N ALA A 72 -28.32 -4.13 14.18
CA ALA A 72 -29.68 -4.43 14.60
C ALA A 72 -30.08 -5.88 14.29
N LEU A 73 -29.28 -6.64 13.54
CA LEU A 73 -29.60 -8.02 13.18
C LEU A 73 -29.65 -8.92 14.43
N PRO A 74 -30.55 -9.91 14.47
CA PRO A 74 -30.62 -10.86 15.58
C PRO A 74 -29.28 -11.57 15.85
N GLU A 75 -28.50 -11.83 14.79
CA GLU A 75 -27.19 -12.45 14.91
C GLU A 75 -26.15 -11.57 15.65
N GLN A 76 -26.36 -10.25 15.71
CA GLN A 76 -25.47 -9.29 16.37
C GLN A 76 -25.85 -8.98 17.83
N GLN A 77 -26.90 -9.59 18.39
CA GLN A 77 -27.40 -9.25 19.74
C GLN A 77 -26.34 -9.34 20.86
N ASN A 78 -25.39 -10.27 20.75
CA ASN A 78 -24.31 -10.45 21.73
C ASN A 78 -22.95 -9.93 21.24
N ARG A 79 -22.97 -8.98 20.31
CA ARG A 79 -21.75 -8.41 19.73
C ARG A 79 -20.93 -7.68 20.79
N LYS A 80 -19.65 -8.06 20.90
CA LYS A 80 -18.67 -7.39 21.77
C LYS A 80 -17.67 -6.52 21.00
N GLY A 81 -17.58 -6.66 19.68
CA GLY A 81 -16.64 -5.94 18.80
C GLY A 81 -17.27 -5.56 17.46
N SER A 82 -16.52 -5.62 16.35
CA SER A 82 -17.09 -5.31 15.02
C SER A 82 -18.18 -6.30 14.58
N LEU A 83 -18.06 -7.57 14.95
CA LEU A 83 -19.00 -8.65 14.59
C LEU A 83 -19.19 -9.62 15.77
N ALA A 84 -20.40 -10.13 15.98
CA ALA A 84 -20.67 -11.20 16.94
C ALA A 84 -20.16 -12.56 16.43
N ASP A 85 -19.69 -13.41 17.35
CA ASP A 85 -19.10 -14.71 16.99
C ASP A 85 -20.11 -15.66 16.33
N SER A 86 -21.37 -15.64 16.79
CA SER A 86 -22.48 -16.40 16.19
C SER A 86 -22.75 -15.99 14.74
N ALA A 87 -22.55 -14.72 14.41
CA ALA A 87 -22.71 -14.23 13.05
C ALA A 87 -21.51 -14.63 12.18
N LEU A 88 -20.30 -14.61 12.73
CA LEU A 88 -19.10 -15.10 12.04
C LEU A 88 -19.23 -16.58 11.69
N ASP A 89 -19.69 -17.40 12.63
CA ASP A 89 -19.90 -18.84 12.43
C ASP A 89 -20.93 -19.12 11.32
N LYS A 90 -22.06 -18.41 11.35
CA LYS A 90 -23.06 -18.48 10.27
C LYS A 90 -22.51 -18.04 8.91
N LEU A 91 -21.70 -16.98 8.88
CA LEU A 91 -21.06 -16.49 7.66
C LEU A 91 -20.10 -17.52 7.09
N LEU A 92 -19.24 -18.11 7.93
CA LEU A 92 -18.31 -19.17 7.52
C LEU A 92 -19.06 -20.41 7.02
N THR A 93 -20.11 -20.83 7.73
CA THR A 93 -20.97 -21.95 7.32
C THR A 93 -21.60 -21.71 5.95
N LYS A 94 -21.96 -20.46 5.63
CA LYS A 94 -22.51 -20.10 4.33
C LYS A 94 -21.45 -20.02 3.23
N LEU A 95 -20.21 -19.64 3.56
CA LEU A 95 -19.12 -19.51 2.59
C LEU A 95 -18.40 -20.83 2.30
N GLN A 96 -18.35 -21.75 3.27
CA GLN A 96 -17.63 -23.01 3.16
C GLN A 96 -18.05 -23.88 1.95
N PRO A 97 -19.35 -24.00 1.60
CA PRO A 97 -19.79 -24.75 0.41
C PRO A 97 -19.28 -24.17 -0.92
N HIS A 98 -18.92 -22.89 -0.96
CA HIS A 98 -18.39 -22.22 -2.15
C HIS A 98 -16.89 -22.45 -2.38
N GLN A 99 -16.24 -23.29 -1.56
CA GLN A 99 -14.81 -23.66 -1.67
C GLN A 99 -13.86 -22.46 -1.86
N PRO A 100 -13.88 -21.46 -0.95
CA PRO A 100 -12.96 -20.34 -1.02
C PRO A 100 -11.52 -20.84 -0.86
N ARG A 101 -10.61 -20.33 -1.70
CA ARG A 101 -9.18 -20.69 -1.61
C ARG A 101 -8.50 -20.11 -0.37
N VAL A 102 -8.90 -18.89 0.03
CA VAL A 102 -8.39 -18.17 1.20
C VAL A 102 -9.53 -17.32 1.77
N ILE A 103 -9.62 -17.24 3.10
CA ILE A 103 -10.52 -16.31 3.80
C ILE A 103 -9.65 -15.38 4.65
N GLY A 104 -9.62 -14.09 4.29
CA GLY A 104 -9.02 -13.05 5.12
C GLY A 104 -10.07 -12.45 6.04
N LEU A 105 -9.75 -12.29 7.32
CA LEU A 105 -10.63 -11.67 8.31
C LEU A 105 -9.99 -10.39 8.82
N ASP A 106 -10.63 -9.26 8.58
CA ASP A 106 -10.29 -7.96 9.17
C ASP A 106 -11.41 -7.55 10.12
N ILE A 107 -11.37 -8.09 11.35
CA ILE A 107 -12.37 -7.87 12.38
C ILE A 107 -11.65 -7.30 13.60
N PHE A 108 -12.08 -6.13 14.06
CA PHE A 108 -11.53 -5.51 15.25
C PHE A 108 -12.11 -6.14 16.52
N ARG A 109 -11.21 -6.51 17.45
CA ARG A 109 -11.58 -7.17 18.70
C ARG A 109 -10.64 -6.77 19.84
N ASP A 110 -11.17 -6.05 20.81
CA ASP A 110 -10.47 -5.49 21.97
C ASP A 110 -10.76 -6.24 23.28
N PHE A 111 -11.33 -7.45 23.21
CA PHE A 111 -11.68 -8.28 24.35
C PHE A 111 -11.10 -9.71 24.24
N PRO A 112 -10.88 -10.40 25.36
CA PRO A 112 -10.32 -11.76 25.37
C PRO A 112 -11.26 -12.78 24.71
N VAL A 113 -10.67 -13.80 24.07
CA VAL A 113 -11.40 -14.96 23.52
C VAL A 113 -12.12 -15.67 24.67
N ASN A 114 -13.40 -15.99 24.52
CA ASN A 114 -14.10 -16.80 25.50
C ASN A 114 -13.53 -18.24 25.48
N PRO A 115 -13.13 -18.83 26.62
CA PRO A 115 -12.59 -20.19 26.68
C PRO A 115 -13.51 -21.28 26.08
N GLU A 116 -14.82 -21.08 25.98
CA GLU A 116 -15.74 -22.03 25.33
C GLU A 116 -15.59 -22.08 23.78
N GLN A 117 -14.96 -21.08 23.17
CA GLN A 117 -14.77 -20.98 21.71
C GLN A 117 -13.48 -21.64 21.21
N GLN A 118 -12.81 -22.42 22.07
CA GLN A 118 -11.59 -23.16 21.72
C GLN A 118 -11.79 -24.17 20.59
N GLN A 119 -13.03 -24.57 20.29
CA GLN A 119 -13.33 -25.50 19.19
C GLN A 119 -12.89 -24.95 17.81
N LEU A 120 -12.95 -23.63 17.61
CA LEU A 120 -12.50 -22.98 16.37
C LEU A 120 -10.97 -22.90 16.26
N LYS A 121 -10.24 -23.07 17.36
CA LYS A 121 -8.76 -23.08 17.38
C LYS A 121 -8.20 -24.38 16.80
N ASN A 122 -8.99 -25.46 16.85
CA ASN A 122 -8.57 -26.80 16.46
C ASN A 122 -9.02 -27.20 15.06
N SER A 123 -9.93 -26.45 14.42
CA SER A 123 -10.26 -26.60 13.00
C SER A 123 -9.22 -25.87 12.15
N SER A 124 -7.99 -26.39 12.15
CA SER A 124 -6.98 -25.99 11.19
C SER A 124 -7.49 -26.35 9.80
N VAL A 125 -7.93 -25.33 9.05
CA VAL A 125 -8.24 -25.43 7.62
C VAL A 125 -6.94 -25.88 6.95
N LYS A 126 -6.93 -27.14 6.52
CA LYS A 126 -5.85 -27.72 5.73
C LYS A 126 -6.02 -27.35 4.26
#